data_AF-A0A7Y2P9K4-F1
#
_entry.id   AF-A0A7Y2P9K4-F1
#
_cell.length_a   1.000
_cell.length_b   1.000
_cell.length_c   1.000
_cell.angle_alpha   90.00
_cell.angle_beta   90.00
_cell.angle_gamma   90.00
#
_symmetry.space_group_name_H-M   'P 1'
#
loop_
_entity.id
_entity.type
_entity.pdbx_description
1 polymer ?
#
loop_
_entity_poly.entity_id
_entity_poly.type
_entity_poly.pdbx_seq_one_letter_code
_entity_poly.pdbx_strand_id
1 'polypeptide(L)'
;MTLRRTALWCAAGLAALLGVAALTVALAVYRPQMVRPWVERALTPRGGTASLAALRLSLSPPALELSDLAIAGPPREGDFFRLDHLQCELIPRRFVHGGPWLRHVEVRGLVFERPRARETKGPPDLTPLTRLFDIEDLSLTDARLRVALPQGTLTADGVFLRLDPGKGGIRLFSGDGVLSFRRKESTIAQGKLSARGNVTAGPAIEVDLELASARLMLPELTGDIFGQTRVKVTPKSFQAEELTLTLSQGQVSLGPQRTKNLGPIRLNAAASATLEGREPRLEVRGLDIGGLLLARGQLGGATLEEMSGTLDGEIPRIERVKTVLGPLLPNRLAGMDLKGSLPYRFRLTARGTASV
;
A
#
# COMPACT_ATOMS: atom_id res chain seq x y z
N MET A 1 -12.03 44.73 -43.21
CA MET A 1 -13.26 44.68 -42.36
C MET A 1 -13.49 43.31 -41.66
N THR A 2 -12.48 42.44 -41.54
CA THR A 2 -12.67 41.02 -41.13
C THR A 2 -12.16 40.68 -39.72
N LEU A 3 -11.07 41.31 -39.24
CA LEU A 3 -10.50 41.05 -37.90
C LEU A 3 -11.33 41.57 -36.71
N ARG A 4 -12.03 42.70 -36.88
CA ARG A 4 -12.85 43.28 -35.80
C ARG A 4 -14.12 42.48 -35.52
N ARG A 5 -14.71 41.83 -36.54
CA ARG A 5 -15.90 40.99 -36.38
C ARG A 5 -15.55 39.66 -35.72
N THR A 6 -14.45 39.00 -36.09
CA THR A 6 -14.03 37.74 -35.47
C THR A 6 -13.63 37.94 -34.01
N ALA A 7 -12.91 39.01 -33.67
CA ALA A 7 -12.60 39.35 -32.28
C ALA A 7 -13.86 39.58 -31.43
N LEU A 8 -14.90 40.19 -32.00
CA LEU A 8 -16.16 40.46 -31.31
C LEU A 8 -16.97 39.18 -31.09
N TRP A 9 -16.97 38.25 -32.05
CA TRP A 9 -17.57 36.92 -31.88
C TRP A 9 -16.82 36.06 -30.86
N CYS A 10 -15.49 36.11 -30.84
CA CYS A 10 -14.69 35.45 -29.82
C CYS A 10 -14.93 36.04 -28.43
N ALA A 11 -15.03 37.36 -28.30
CA ALA A 11 -15.33 38.02 -27.03
C ALA A 11 -16.76 37.69 -26.54
N ALA A 12 -17.74 37.68 -27.44
CA ALA A 12 -19.12 37.29 -27.12
C ALA A 12 -19.22 35.81 -26.73
N GLY A 13 -18.51 34.92 -27.45
CA GLY A 13 -18.41 33.51 -27.10
C GLY A 13 -17.75 33.26 -25.75
N LEU A 14 -16.67 34.00 -25.44
CA LEU A 14 -16.00 33.94 -24.14
C LEU A 14 -16.91 34.43 -23.02
N ALA A 15 -17.61 35.56 -23.23
CA ALA A 15 -18.54 36.11 -22.26
C ALA A 15 -19.73 35.15 -22.00
N ALA A 16 -20.24 34.50 -23.04
CA ALA A 16 -21.27 33.48 -22.90
C ALA A 16 -20.77 32.26 -22.11
N LEU A 17 -19.56 31.77 -22.40
CA LEU A 17 -18.94 30.68 -21.64
C LEU A 17 -18.71 31.04 -20.17
N LEU A 18 -18.22 32.25 -19.90
CA LEU A 18 -18.05 32.76 -18.54
C LEU A 18 -19.39 32.93 -17.82
N GLY A 19 -20.43 33.40 -18.51
CA GLY A 19 -21.78 33.51 -17.99
C GLY A 19 -22.37 32.15 -17.63
N VAL A 20 -22.21 31.14 -18.50
CA VAL A 20 -22.62 29.76 -18.22
C VAL A 20 -21.83 29.18 -17.06
N ALA A 21 -20.51 29.39 -17.00
CA ALA A 21 -19.68 28.93 -15.90
C ALA A 21 -20.09 29.57 -14.57
N ALA A 22 -20.30 30.90 -14.55
CA ALA A 22 -20.75 31.63 -13.37
C ALA A 22 -22.14 31.18 -12.91
N LEU A 23 -23.07 30.97 -13.84
CA LEU A 23 -24.40 30.42 -13.53
C LEU A 23 -24.28 29.01 -12.95
N THR A 24 -23.42 28.15 -13.51
CA THR A 24 -23.21 26.78 -13.03
C THR A 24 -22.64 26.78 -11.62
N VAL A 25 -21.65 27.63 -11.35
CA VAL A 25 -21.06 27.82 -10.02
C VAL A 25 -22.10 28.35 -9.04
N ALA A 26 -22.88 29.37 -9.43
CA ALA A 26 -23.96 29.91 -8.60
C ALA A 26 -25.01 28.83 -8.30
N LEU A 27 -25.40 28.02 -9.29
CA LEU A 27 -26.33 26.91 -9.10
C LEU A 27 -25.76 25.86 -8.14
N ALA A 28 -24.48 25.54 -8.27
CA ALA A 28 -23.79 24.57 -7.42
C ALA A 28 -23.68 25.04 -5.95
N VAL A 29 -23.53 26.34 -5.72
CA VAL A 29 -23.40 26.93 -4.38
C VAL A 29 -24.76 27.15 -3.72
N TYR A 30 -25.73 27.75 -4.45
CA TYR A 30 -27.03 28.11 -3.87
C TYR A 30 -28.06 26.98 -3.93
N ARG A 31 -27.92 26.04 -4.88
CA ARG A 31 -28.80 24.87 -5.03
C ARG A 31 -27.99 23.60 -5.37
N PRO A 32 -27.12 23.12 -4.46
CA PRO A 32 -26.25 21.97 -4.72
C PRO A 32 -27.03 20.69 -5.10
N GLN A 33 -28.28 20.56 -4.64
CA GLN A 33 -29.18 19.47 -5.00
C GLN A 33 -29.44 19.35 -6.51
N MET A 34 -29.40 20.46 -7.26
CA MET A 34 -29.57 20.44 -8.72
C MET A 34 -28.35 19.89 -9.46
N VAL A 35 -27.16 19.97 -8.83
CA VAL A 35 -25.89 19.49 -9.40
C VAL A 35 -25.59 18.06 -8.98
N ARG A 36 -26.15 17.60 -7.85
CA ARG A 36 -25.98 16.23 -7.35
C ARG A 36 -26.20 15.13 -8.41
N PRO A 37 -27.27 15.11 -9.23
CA PRO A 37 -27.45 14.05 -10.24
C PRO A 37 -26.34 14.02 -11.30
N TRP A 38 -25.74 15.18 -11.61
CA TRP A 38 -24.62 15.27 -12.54
C TRP A 38 -23.34 14.71 -11.92
N VAL A 39 -23.12 14.99 -10.63
CA VAL A 39 -22.00 14.43 -9.85
C VAL A 39 -22.16 12.92 -9.72
N GLU A 40 -23.33 12.43 -9.32
CA GLU A 40 -23.62 10.99 -9.24
C GLU A 40 -23.38 10.31 -10.59
N ARG A 41 -23.86 10.90 -11.69
CA ARG A 41 -23.63 10.37 -13.05
C ARG A 41 -22.15 10.38 -13.44
N ALA A 42 -21.40 11.41 -13.07
CA ALA A 42 -19.96 11.50 -13.34
C ALA A 42 -19.15 10.48 -12.53
N LEU A 43 -19.60 10.15 -11.32
CA LEU A 43 -18.99 9.16 -10.43
C LEU A 43 -19.45 7.73 -10.71
N THR A 44 -20.57 7.54 -11.41
CA THR A 44 -21.12 6.21 -11.72
C THR A 44 -20.22 5.49 -12.73
N PRO A 45 -19.58 4.36 -12.36
CA PRO A 45 -18.82 3.57 -13.30
C PRO A 45 -19.76 2.92 -14.34
N ARG A 46 -19.23 2.61 -15.53
CA ARG A 46 -20.03 1.96 -16.58
C ARG A 46 -20.57 0.62 -16.08
N GLY A 47 -21.91 0.51 -16.02
CA GLY A 47 -22.60 -0.70 -15.55
C GLY A 47 -22.64 -0.89 -14.03
N GLY A 48 -22.25 0.13 -13.25
CA GLY A 48 -22.38 0.15 -11.80
C GLY A 48 -23.35 1.24 -11.33
N THR A 49 -23.25 1.61 -10.06
CA THR A 49 -24.10 2.63 -9.42
C THR A 49 -23.25 3.58 -8.56
N ALA A 50 -23.72 4.82 -8.44
CA ALA A 50 -23.23 5.76 -7.43
C ALA A 50 -24.41 6.45 -6.76
N SER A 51 -24.30 6.71 -5.46
CA SER A 51 -25.25 7.48 -4.67
C SER A 51 -24.50 8.43 -3.75
N LEU A 52 -25.04 9.62 -3.55
CA LEU A 52 -24.42 10.66 -2.72
C LEU A 52 -25.49 11.34 -1.88
N ALA A 53 -25.56 11.20 -0.55
CA ALA A 53 -26.66 11.81 0.21
C ALA A 53 -26.64 13.35 0.18
N ALA A 54 -25.48 13.95 0.40
CA ALA A 54 -25.33 15.40 0.47
C ALA A 54 -24.09 15.90 -0.26
N LEU A 55 -24.22 17.11 -0.82
CA LEU A 55 -23.18 17.88 -1.47
C LEU A 55 -23.28 19.33 -0.97
N ARG A 56 -22.18 19.90 -0.49
CA ARG A 56 -22.09 21.34 -0.20
C ARG A 56 -20.85 21.94 -0.84
N LEU A 57 -21.02 23.16 -1.33
CA LEU A 57 -19.98 23.93 -1.97
C LEU A 57 -19.94 25.31 -1.33
N SER A 58 -18.77 25.70 -0.85
CA SER A 58 -18.47 27.07 -0.41
C SER A 58 -17.49 27.71 -1.39
N LEU A 59 -17.57 29.03 -1.55
CA LEU A 59 -16.64 29.83 -2.37
C LEU A 59 -15.66 30.65 -1.55
N SER A 60 -15.88 30.82 -0.24
CA SER A 60 -15.06 31.69 0.61
C SER A 60 -14.99 31.18 2.06
N PRO A 61 -14.01 30.31 2.38
CA PRO A 61 -13.02 29.73 1.47
C PRO A 61 -13.65 28.70 0.50
N PRO A 62 -13.03 28.45 -0.66
CA PRO A 62 -13.50 27.43 -1.59
C PRO A 62 -13.42 26.05 -0.94
N ALA A 63 -14.55 25.40 -0.73
CA ALA A 63 -14.62 24.10 -0.06
C ALA A 63 -15.68 23.19 -0.68
N LEU A 64 -15.43 21.90 -0.63
CA LEU A 64 -16.33 20.83 -1.07
C LEU A 64 -16.57 19.89 0.11
N GLU A 65 -17.84 19.62 0.40
CA GLU A 65 -18.26 18.63 1.39
C GLU A 65 -19.15 17.58 0.71
N LEU A 66 -18.83 16.30 0.91
CA LEU A 66 -19.62 15.15 0.48
C LEU A 66 -20.03 14.33 1.71
N SER A 67 -21.24 13.80 1.71
CA SER A 67 -21.70 12.88 2.75
C SER A 67 -22.39 11.66 2.15
N ASP A 68 -22.13 10.50 2.76
CA ASP A 68 -22.63 9.19 2.36
C ASP A 68 -22.48 8.91 0.86
N LEU A 69 -21.25 9.03 0.37
CA LEU A 69 -20.90 8.62 -0.99
C LEU A 69 -20.74 7.10 -1.01
N ALA A 70 -21.49 6.43 -1.87
CA ALA A 70 -21.32 5.01 -2.18
C ALA A 70 -21.20 4.84 -3.68
N ILE A 71 -20.19 4.10 -4.11
CA ILE A 71 -19.93 3.74 -5.50
C ILE A 71 -19.77 2.22 -5.54
N ALA A 72 -20.63 1.56 -6.32
CA ALA A 72 -20.51 0.15 -6.61
C ALA A 72 -20.13 -0.02 -8.08
N GLY A 73 -19.04 -0.75 -8.31
CA GLY A 73 -18.63 -1.20 -9.63
C GLY A 73 -19.66 -2.16 -10.24
N PRO A 74 -19.53 -2.48 -11.54
CA PRO A 74 -20.40 -3.43 -12.19
C PRO A 74 -20.36 -4.80 -11.48
N PRO A 75 -21.44 -5.61 -11.52
CA PRO A 75 -21.52 -6.90 -10.82
C PRO A 75 -20.38 -7.88 -11.13
N ARG A 76 -19.73 -7.71 -12.29
CA ARG A 76 -18.59 -8.53 -12.71
C ARG A 76 -17.29 -8.15 -12.02
N GLU A 77 -17.10 -6.90 -11.62
CA GLU A 77 -15.91 -6.42 -10.92
C GLU A 77 -16.10 -6.51 -9.40
N GLY A 78 -17.27 -6.09 -8.91
CA GLY A 78 -17.64 -6.17 -7.49
C GLY A 78 -16.91 -5.17 -6.58
N ASP A 79 -16.11 -4.25 -7.14
CA ASP A 79 -15.46 -3.18 -6.39
C ASP A 79 -16.52 -2.31 -5.69
N PHE A 80 -16.31 -2.01 -4.42
CA PHE A 80 -17.19 -1.18 -3.61
C PHE A 80 -16.35 -0.11 -2.92
N PHE A 81 -16.78 1.13 -3.07
CA PHE A 81 -16.21 2.28 -2.37
C PHE A 81 -17.32 2.98 -1.61
N ARG A 82 -17.11 3.22 -0.33
CA ARG A 82 -17.99 4.02 0.50
C ARG A 82 -17.17 5.03 1.28
N LEU A 83 -17.78 6.18 1.52
CA LEU A 83 -17.24 7.23 2.35
C LEU A 83 -18.40 7.91 3.06
N ASP A 84 -18.32 8.02 4.37
CA ASP A 84 -19.37 8.64 5.18
C ASP A 84 -19.27 10.16 5.11
N HIS A 85 -18.04 10.71 5.16
CA HIS A 85 -17.80 12.15 5.09
C HIS A 85 -16.46 12.49 4.41
N LEU A 86 -16.49 13.49 3.52
CA LEU A 86 -15.32 14.09 2.88
C LEU A 86 -15.48 15.61 2.94
N GLN A 87 -14.50 16.30 3.52
CA GLN A 87 -14.37 17.74 3.44
C GLN A 87 -13.03 18.08 2.79
N CYS A 88 -13.05 18.91 1.76
CA CYS A 88 -11.87 19.39 1.08
C CYS A 88 -11.91 20.91 1.00
N GLU A 89 -10.92 21.58 1.58
CA GLU A 89 -10.69 23.01 1.39
C GLU A 89 -9.58 23.26 0.37
N LEU A 90 -9.80 24.22 -0.52
CA LEU A 90 -8.95 24.46 -1.67
C LEU A 90 -8.22 25.81 -1.55
N ILE A 91 -6.99 25.87 -2.10
CA ILE A 91 -6.22 27.09 -2.31
C ILE A 91 -5.99 27.25 -3.82
N PRO A 92 -6.97 27.79 -4.58
CA PRO A 92 -6.89 27.83 -6.04
C PRO A 92 -5.65 28.52 -6.57
N ARG A 93 -5.14 29.53 -5.85
CA ARG A 93 -3.91 30.25 -6.25
C ARG A 93 -2.69 29.32 -6.34
N ARG A 94 -2.59 28.31 -5.48
CA ARG A 94 -1.44 27.38 -5.47
C ARG A 94 -1.48 26.35 -6.60
N PHE A 95 -2.64 26.11 -7.20
CA PHE A 95 -2.77 25.27 -8.39
C PHE A 95 -1.86 25.76 -9.54
N VAL A 96 -1.70 27.08 -9.68
CA VAL A 96 -0.92 27.71 -10.77
C VAL A 96 0.55 27.92 -10.39
N HIS A 97 0.85 28.09 -9.10
CA HIS A 97 2.19 28.44 -8.61
C HIS A 97 3.03 27.24 -8.16
N GLY A 98 2.45 26.02 -8.20
CA GLY A 98 3.07 24.80 -7.68
C GLY A 98 2.95 24.69 -6.16
N GLY A 99 2.89 23.44 -5.67
CA GLY A 99 2.73 23.12 -4.24
C GLY A 99 1.33 22.63 -3.87
N PRO A 100 1.09 22.32 -2.58
CA PRO A 100 -0.18 21.76 -2.14
C PRO A 100 -1.31 22.78 -2.33
N TRP A 101 -2.32 22.37 -3.10
CA TRP A 101 -3.49 23.19 -3.44
C TRP A 101 -4.75 22.73 -2.70
N LEU A 102 -4.68 21.60 -1.99
CA LEU A 102 -5.65 21.20 -0.97
C LEU A 102 -5.14 21.66 0.39
N ARG A 103 -5.83 22.63 1.00
CA ARG A 103 -5.48 23.18 2.31
C ARG A 103 -5.70 22.16 3.41
N HIS A 104 -6.90 21.59 3.42
CA HIS A 104 -7.36 20.70 4.47
C HIS A 104 -8.24 19.62 3.82
N VAL A 105 -7.95 18.37 4.12
CA VAL A 105 -8.71 17.21 3.68
C VAL A 105 -9.09 16.40 4.90
N GLU A 106 -10.39 16.27 5.16
CA GLU A 106 -10.91 15.41 6.20
C GLU A 106 -11.75 14.29 5.56
N VAL A 107 -11.44 13.06 5.92
CA VAL A 107 -12.11 11.85 5.42
C VAL A 107 -12.50 10.97 6.62
N ARG A 108 -13.75 10.55 6.66
CA ARG A 108 -14.27 9.63 7.70
C ARG A 108 -15.03 8.46 7.10
N GLY A 109 -14.90 7.29 7.74
CA GLY A 109 -15.66 6.09 7.38
C GLY A 109 -15.39 5.60 5.96
N LEU A 110 -14.15 5.75 5.49
CA LEU A 110 -13.76 5.30 4.15
C LEU A 110 -13.69 3.78 4.13
N VAL A 111 -14.45 3.14 3.25
CA VAL A 111 -14.43 1.70 3.03
C VAL A 111 -14.15 1.44 1.57
N PHE A 112 -13.08 0.71 1.28
CA PHE A 112 -12.79 0.20 -0.04
C PHE A 112 -12.73 -1.33 -0.01
N GLU A 113 -13.59 -1.98 -0.77
CA GLU A 113 -13.59 -3.42 -0.94
C GLU A 113 -13.39 -3.79 -2.40
N ARG A 114 -12.42 -4.67 -2.65
CA ARG A 114 -12.19 -5.34 -3.91
C ARG A 114 -12.29 -6.84 -3.67
N PRO A 115 -13.46 -7.46 -3.91
CA PRO A 115 -13.71 -8.86 -3.57
C PRO A 115 -13.10 -9.85 -4.56
N ARG A 116 -12.75 -9.39 -5.77
CA ARG A 116 -12.13 -10.24 -6.80
C ARG A 116 -10.70 -9.82 -7.04
N ALA A 117 -9.81 -10.81 -7.09
CA ALA A 117 -8.45 -10.57 -7.55
C ALA A 117 -8.52 -10.15 -9.02
N ARG A 118 -8.05 -8.95 -9.32
CA ARG A 118 -7.81 -8.55 -10.71
C ARG A 118 -6.54 -9.26 -11.15
N GLU A 119 -6.52 -9.81 -12.37
CA GLU A 119 -5.27 -10.18 -13.04
C GLU A 119 -4.50 -8.90 -13.41
N THR A 120 -4.10 -8.12 -12.41
CA THR A 120 -3.11 -7.06 -12.60
C THR A 120 -1.77 -7.76 -12.65
N LYS A 121 -1.23 -7.94 -13.86
CA LYS A 121 0.16 -8.34 -14.06
C LYS A 121 1.04 -7.28 -13.40
N GLY A 122 1.64 -7.60 -12.26
CA GLY A 122 2.57 -6.73 -11.54
C GLY A 122 2.08 -6.23 -10.17
N PRO A 123 2.98 -5.60 -9.39
CA PRO A 123 2.66 -5.03 -8.09
C PRO A 123 1.59 -3.93 -8.17
N PRO A 124 1.00 -3.56 -7.02
CA PRO A 124 0.03 -2.47 -6.95
C PRO A 124 0.60 -1.17 -7.53
N ASP A 125 -0.18 -0.48 -8.36
CA ASP A 125 0.14 0.88 -8.80
C ASP A 125 0.04 1.83 -7.60
N LEU A 126 1.18 2.41 -7.22
CA LEU A 126 1.31 3.33 -6.09
C LEU A 126 1.25 4.79 -6.53
N THR A 127 1.03 5.07 -7.82
CA THR A 127 0.86 6.43 -8.35
C THR A 127 -0.15 7.28 -7.59
N PRO A 128 -1.28 6.72 -7.09
CA PRO A 128 -2.20 7.50 -6.26
C PRO A 128 -1.59 8.10 -4.99
N LEU A 129 -0.50 7.54 -4.44
CA LEU A 129 0.18 8.12 -3.26
C LEU A 129 0.75 9.51 -3.53
N THR A 130 1.03 9.85 -4.80
CA THR A 130 1.48 11.20 -5.17
C THR A 130 0.46 12.29 -4.83
N ARG A 131 -0.82 11.93 -4.67
CA ARG A 131 -1.86 12.88 -4.23
C ARG A 131 -1.60 13.45 -2.85
N LEU A 132 -0.85 12.75 -1.99
CA LEU A 132 -0.43 13.29 -0.70
C LEU A 132 0.47 14.52 -0.84
N PHE A 133 1.18 14.68 -1.96
CA PHE A 133 1.99 15.87 -2.23
C PHE A 133 1.13 17.12 -2.43
N ASP A 134 -0.10 16.94 -2.89
CA ASP A 134 -1.05 18.02 -3.18
C ASP A 134 -1.79 18.53 -1.93
N ILE A 135 -1.64 17.86 -0.79
CA ILE A 135 -2.40 18.10 0.45
C ILE A 135 -1.50 18.72 1.52
N GLU A 136 -1.91 19.85 2.09
CA GLU A 136 -1.20 20.54 3.17
C GLU A 136 -1.51 19.93 4.53
N ASP A 137 -2.79 19.66 4.80
CA ASP A 137 -3.32 19.06 6.02
C ASP A 137 -4.30 17.93 5.67
N LEU A 138 -4.13 16.75 6.26
CA LEU A 138 -4.95 15.56 6.03
C LEU A 138 -5.33 14.92 7.37
N SER A 139 -6.60 14.54 7.49
CA SER A 139 -7.11 13.64 8.53
C SER A 139 -7.95 12.54 7.88
N LEU A 140 -7.53 11.29 8.02
CA LEU A 140 -8.28 10.10 7.65
C LEU A 140 -8.59 9.30 8.91
N THR A 141 -9.86 9.04 9.18
CA THR A 141 -10.31 8.31 10.38
C THR A 141 -11.25 7.16 10.01
N ASP A 142 -11.12 6.05 10.75
CA ASP A 142 -11.90 4.81 10.56
C ASP A 142 -11.93 4.33 9.11
N ALA A 143 -10.75 4.29 8.47
CA ALA A 143 -10.64 3.76 7.13
C ALA A 143 -10.48 2.23 7.14
N ARG A 144 -11.12 1.57 6.18
CA ARG A 144 -11.08 0.13 5.96
C ARG A 144 -10.77 -0.18 4.51
N LEU A 145 -9.82 -1.06 4.31
CA LEU A 145 -9.36 -1.50 3.01
C LEU A 145 -9.41 -3.02 2.98
N ARG A 146 -10.12 -3.60 2.01
CA ARG A 146 -10.13 -5.04 1.75
C ARG A 146 -9.81 -5.30 0.29
N VAL A 147 -8.72 -6.01 0.03
CA VAL A 147 -8.26 -6.32 -1.33
C VAL A 147 -8.02 -7.81 -1.48
N ALA A 148 -8.76 -8.43 -2.40
CA ALA A 148 -8.47 -9.78 -2.85
C ALA A 148 -7.24 -9.77 -3.78
N LEU A 149 -6.25 -10.59 -3.44
CA LEU A 149 -5.03 -10.88 -4.20
C LEU A 149 -5.08 -12.33 -4.67
N PRO A 150 -4.32 -12.72 -5.72
CA PRO A 150 -4.25 -14.11 -6.16
C PRO A 150 -3.86 -15.09 -5.02
N GLN A 151 -3.09 -14.63 -4.04
CA GLN A 151 -2.57 -15.44 -2.95
C GLN A 151 -3.46 -15.44 -1.68
N GLY A 152 -4.46 -14.56 -1.58
CA GLY A 152 -5.27 -14.38 -0.36
C GLY A 152 -6.01 -13.04 -0.32
N THR A 153 -6.51 -12.66 0.84
CA THR A 153 -7.18 -11.36 1.07
C THR A 153 -6.36 -10.55 2.05
N LEU A 154 -5.97 -9.34 1.65
CA LEU A 154 -5.38 -8.33 2.51
C LEU A 154 -6.49 -7.43 3.07
N THR A 155 -6.43 -7.17 4.36
CA THR A 155 -7.33 -6.25 5.06
C THR A 155 -6.52 -5.26 5.88
N ALA A 156 -6.91 -4.00 5.86
CA ALA A 156 -6.44 -2.95 6.76
C ALA A 156 -7.67 -2.33 7.40
N ASP A 157 -7.80 -2.45 8.71
CA ASP A 157 -8.95 -1.97 9.47
C ASP A 157 -8.54 -0.89 10.48
N GLY A 158 -9.48 0.01 10.77
CA GLY A 158 -9.27 1.10 11.73
C GLY A 158 -8.10 2.00 11.35
N VAL A 159 -7.86 2.19 10.05
CA VAL A 159 -6.73 2.96 9.56
C VAL A 159 -6.96 4.44 9.89
N PHE A 160 -5.98 5.01 10.59
CA PHE A 160 -5.86 6.42 10.86
C PHE A 160 -4.64 6.97 10.10
N LEU A 161 -4.79 8.07 9.38
CA LEU A 161 -3.68 8.79 8.76
C LEU A 161 -3.83 10.28 9.05
N ARG A 162 -2.72 10.92 9.38
CA ARG A 162 -2.65 12.35 9.64
C ARG A 162 -1.44 12.97 8.97
N LEU A 163 -1.65 14.12 8.33
CA LEU A 163 -0.62 14.95 7.75
C LEU A 163 -0.74 16.34 8.37
N ASP A 164 0.21 16.74 9.21
CA ASP A 164 0.19 18.05 9.84
C ASP A 164 1.12 19.03 9.09
N PRO A 165 0.67 20.29 8.88
CA PRO A 165 1.50 21.30 8.24
C PRO A 165 2.71 21.65 9.12
N GLY A 166 3.89 21.76 8.50
CA GLY A 166 5.13 22.16 9.17
C GLY A 166 5.88 23.28 8.45
N LYS A 167 7.02 23.69 9.03
CA LYS A 167 7.83 24.79 8.49
C LYS A 167 8.58 24.34 7.22
N GLY A 168 8.73 25.27 6.27
CA GLY A 168 9.52 25.03 5.05
C GLY A 168 8.91 24.03 4.05
N GLY A 169 7.59 23.80 4.11
CA GLY A 169 6.90 22.85 3.22
C GLY A 169 7.10 21.37 3.58
N ILE A 170 7.71 21.11 4.74
CA ILE A 170 7.80 19.78 5.34
C ILE A 170 6.56 19.56 6.19
N ARG A 171 5.82 18.49 5.94
CA ARG A 171 4.60 18.11 6.65
C ARG A 171 4.86 16.85 7.46
N LEU A 172 4.40 16.79 8.70
CA LEU A 172 4.56 15.60 9.54
C LEU A 172 3.51 14.56 9.15
N PHE A 173 3.94 13.36 8.84
CA PHE A 173 3.07 12.22 8.55
C PHE A 173 3.02 11.30 9.76
N SER A 174 1.82 10.89 10.14
CA SER A 174 1.62 9.81 11.10
C SER A 174 0.43 8.94 10.70
N GLY A 175 0.46 7.69 11.12
CA GLY A 175 -0.66 6.80 10.90
C GLY A 175 -0.54 5.50 11.66
N ASP A 176 -1.65 4.82 11.79
CA ASP A 176 -1.74 3.51 12.41
C ASP A 176 -2.92 2.71 11.85
N GLY A 177 -2.89 1.40 12.03
CA GLY A 177 -3.97 0.52 11.62
C GLY A 177 -3.69 -0.94 11.91
N VAL A 178 -4.73 -1.76 11.82
CA VAL A 178 -4.61 -3.21 11.96
C VAL A 178 -4.55 -3.84 10.59
N LEU A 179 -3.43 -4.48 10.26
CA LEU A 179 -3.28 -5.26 9.04
C LEU A 179 -3.56 -6.73 9.33
N SER A 180 -4.33 -7.37 8.44
CA SER A 180 -4.47 -8.82 8.45
C SER A 180 -4.43 -9.38 7.03
N PHE A 181 -3.76 -10.52 6.88
CA PHE A 181 -3.70 -11.27 5.64
C PHE A 181 -4.28 -12.67 5.87
N ARG A 182 -5.27 -13.02 5.05
CA ARG A 182 -5.97 -14.31 5.13
C ARG A 182 -5.73 -15.08 3.83
N ARG A 183 -5.50 -16.38 3.94
CA ARG A 183 -5.39 -17.27 2.78
C ARG A 183 -6.42 -18.38 2.96
N LYS A 184 -7.37 -18.46 2.02
CA LYS A 184 -8.60 -19.26 2.20
C LYS A 184 -9.32 -18.79 3.47
N GLU A 185 -9.71 -19.70 4.37
CA GLU A 185 -10.42 -19.37 5.60
C GLU A 185 -9.49 -19.05 6.79
N SER A 186 -8.18 -19.28 6.65
CA SER A 186 -7.20 -19.13 7.72
C SER A 186 -6.53 -17.75 7.69
N THR A 187 -6.44 -17.12 8.86
CA THR A 187 -5.60 -15.92 9.05
C THR A 187 -4.15 -16.35 9.11
N ILE A 188 -3.33 -15.76 8.24
CA ILE A 188 -1.90 -16.08 8.11
C ILE A 188 -1.04 -15.07 8.84
N ALA A 189 -1.43 -13.79 8.80
CA ALA A 189 -0.75 -12.74 9.51
C ALA A 189 -1.77 -11.73 10.04
N GLN A 190 -1.55 -11.23 11.24
CA GLN A 190 -2.33 -10.12 11.79
C GLN A 190 -1.44 -9.29 12.70
N GLY A 191 -1.51 -7.96 12.60
CA GLY A 191 -0.77 -7.09 13.50
C GLY A 191 -1.11 -5.61 13.39
N LYS A 192 -0.56 -4.84 14.32
CA LYS A 192 -0.64 -3.37 14.32
C LYS A 192 0.53 -2.79 13.55
N LEU A 193 0.23 -1.99 12.54
CA LEU A 193 1.20 -1.18 11.82
C LEU A 193 1.07 0.26 12.33
N SER A 194 2.21 0.89 12.57
CA SER A 194 2.31 2.32 12.82
C SER A 194 3.32 2.94 11.87
N ALA A 195 3.11 4.20 11.55
CA ALA A 195 3.88 4.92 10.56
C ALA A 195 4.13 6.34 11.08
N ARG A 196 5.37 6.81 10.98
CA ARG A 196 5.75 8.18 11.34
C ARG A 196 6.80 8.69 10.36
N GLY A 197 6.70 9.93 9.94
CA GLY A 197 7.63 10.47 8.98
C GLY A 197 7.29 11.86 8.53
N ASN A 198 7.77 12.21 7.35
CA ASN A 198 7.63 13.54 6.77
C ASN A 198 7.26 13.45 5.28
N VAL A 199 6.53 14.45 4.80
CA VAL A 199 6.28 14.70 3.38
C VAL A 199 6.86 16.07 3.02
N THR A 200 7.86 16.08 2.14
CA THR A 200 8.60 17.31 1.80
C THR A 200 8.06 18.01 0.54
N ALA A 201 8.59 19.20 0.24
CA ALA A 201 8.17 20.02 -0.89
C ALA A 201 8.77 19.57 -2.23
N GLY A 202 9.98 18.99 -2.23
CA GLY A 202 10.38 18.07 -3.30
C GLY A 202 9.51 16.83 -3.11
N PRO A 203 8.74 16.34 -4.09
CA PRO A 203 7.67 15.37 -3.88
C PRO A 203 8.23 14.03 -3.38
N ALA A 204 8.46 13.94 -2.08
CA ALA A 204 9.09 12.83 -1.42
C ALA A 204 8.37 12.60 -0.09
N ILE A 205 7.88 11.38 0.09
CA ILE A 205 7.38 10.84 1.35
C ILE A 205 8.54 10.04 1.94
N GLU A 206 8.91 10.34 3.17
CA GLU A 206 9.89 9.57 3.94
C GLU A 206 9.25 9.16 5.26
N VAL A 207 8.98 7.87 5.43
CA VAL A 207 8.19 7.34 6.54
C VAL A 207 8.87 6.13 7.14
N ASP A 208 9.13 6.19 8.43
CA ASP A 208 9.50 5.04 9.24
C ASP A 208 8.22 4.26 9.56
N LEU A 209 8.15 3.03 9.07
CA LEU A 209 7.09 2.07 9.36
C LEU A 209 7.56 1.12 10.45
N GLU A 210 6.72 0.92 11.46
CA GLU A 210 6.95 -0.01 12.56
C GLU A 210 5.76 -0.97 12.69
N LEU A 211 6.06 -2.26 12.62
CA LEU A 211 5.14 -3.34 12.92
C LEU A 211 5.35 -3.76 14.38
N ALA A 212 4.61 -3.11 15.27
CA ALA A 212 4.83 -3.17 16.72
C ALA A 212 4.31 -4.45 17.37
N SER A 213 3.31 -5.12 16.79
CA SER A 213 2.81 -6.40 17.31
C SER A 213 2.10 -7.15 16.19
N ALA A 214 2.77 -8.13 15.60
CA ALA A 214 2.16 -9.03 14.64
C ALA A 214 2.34 -10.49 15.03
N ARG A 215 1.40 -11.34 14.61
CA ARG A 215 1.50 -12.78 14.74
C ARG A 215 1.45 -13.43 13.37
N LEU A 216 2.42 -14.30 13.11
CA LEU A 216 2.46 -15.18 11.95
C LEU A 216 1.87 -16.53 12.32
N MET A 217 0.98 -17.01 11.46
CA MET A 217 0.20 -18.23 11.62
C MET A 217 0.25 -19.03 10.30
N LEU A 218 1.45 -19.33 9.81
CA LEU A 218 1.62 -20.27 8.70
C LEU A 218 1.48 -21.71 9.23
N PRO A 219 1.00 -22.66 8.41
CA PRO A 219 0.88 -24.07 8.82
C PRO A 219 2.20 -24.66 9.36
N GLU A 220 3.32 -24.22 8.80
CA GLU A 220 4.66 -24.72 9.12
C GLU A 220 5.46 -23.77 9.99
N LEU A 221 5.02 -22.52 10.21
CA LEU A 221 5.79 -21.52 10.94
C LEU A 221 4.86 -20.56 11.69
N THR A 222 4.96 -20.56 13.02
CA THR A 222 4.19 -19.65 13.86
C THR A 222 5.07 -18.88 14.84
N GLY A 223 4.63 -17.68 15.21
CA GLY A 223 5.27 -16.87 16.24
C GLY A 223 5.00 -15.38 16.09
N ASP A 224 5.49 -14.61 17.05
CA ASP A 224 5.34 -13.15 17.07
C ASP A 224 6.41 -12.48 16.20
N ILE A 225 5.95 -11.63 15.29
CA ILE A 225 6.76 -10.85 14.35
C ILE A 225 6.74 -9.38 14.76
N PHE A 226 7.93 -8.81 14.72
CA PHE A 226 8.16 -7.38 14.80
C PHE A 226 8.95 -6.96 13.57
N GLY A 227 8.77 -5.72 13.15
CA GLY A 227 9.52 -5.24 12.01
C GLY A 227 9.56 -3.73 11.90
N GLN A 228 10.54 -3.26 11.16
CA GLN A 228 10.71 -1.85 10.86
C GLN A 228 11.26 -1.69 9.44
N THR A 229 10.89 -0.61 8.79
CA THR A 229 11.48 -0.21 7.50
C THR A 229 11.30 1.28 7.30
N ARG A 230 12.24 1.90 6.61
CA ARG A 230 12.09 3.27 6.13
C ARG A 230 11.60 3.25 4.70
N VAL A 231 10.40 3.76 4.47
CA VAL A 231 9.81 3.88 3.14
C VAL A 231 10.09 5.27 2.59
N LYS A 232 10.63 5.31 1.37
CA LYS A 232 10.81 6.52 0.58
C LYS A 232 10.00 6.42 -0.71
N VAL A 233 9.11 7.37 -0.93
CA VAL A 233 8.27 7.44 -2.13
C VAL A 233 8.54 8.76 -2.84
N THR A 234 8.92 8.69 -4.11
CA THR A 234 9.05 9.85 -5.01
C THR A 234 8.04 9.73 -6.15
N PRO A 235 7.89 10.71 -7.07
CA PRO A 235 6.96 10.55 -8.19
C PRO A 235 7.34 9.43 -9.15
N LYS A 236 8.59 8.94 -9.06
CA LYS A 236 9.15 7.95 -9.99
C LYS A 236 9.36 6.60 -9.35
N SER A 237 9.61 6.57 -8.05
CA SER A 237 10.10 5.36 -7.37
C SER A 237 9.48 5.18 -5.99
N PHE A 238 9.40 3.91 -5.61
CA PHE A 238 9.14 3.44 -4.27
C PHE A 238 10.38 2.70 -3.78
N GLN A 239 10.80 2.95 -2.54
CA GLN A 239 11.92 2.29 -1.88
C GLN A 239 11.53 1.94 -0.46
N ALA A 240 11.81 0.71 -0.04
CA ALA A 240 11.79 0.28 1.34
C ALA A 240 13.25 0.00 1.74
N GLU A 241 13.79 0.93 2.49
CA GLU A 241 15.14 0.88 3.04
C GLU A 241 15.12 0.15 4.38
N GLU A 242 16.21 -0.59 4.65
CA GLU A 242 16.48 -1.19 5.96
C GLU A 242 15.33 -2.05 6.52
N LEU A 243 14.62 -2.78 5.63
CA LEU A 243 13.55 -3.69 6.02
C LEU A 243 14.11 -4.76 6.95
N THR A 244 13.76 -4.64 8.21
CA THR A 244 14.13 -5.58 9.26
C THR A 244 12.88 -6.26 9.76
N LEU A 245 12.81 -7.58 9.66
CA LEU A 245 11.73 -8.40 10.21
C LEU A 245 12.35 -9.41 11.17
N THR A 246 11.80 -9.52 12.38
CA THR A 246 12.24 -10.47 13.40
C THR A 246 11.05 -11.28 13.89
N LEU A 247 11.12 -12.60 13.71
CA LEU A 247 10.27 -13.57 14.39
C LEU A 247 11.00 -14.03 15.66
N SER A 248 10.48 -13.68 16.83
CA SER A 248 11.23 -13.82 18.09
C SER A 248 11.45 -15.28 18.48
N GLN A 249 10.46 -16.13 18.23
CA GLN A 249 10.49 -17.56 18.49
C GLN A 249 9.79 -18.29 17.33
N GLY A 250 10.55 -18.67 16.31
CA GLY A 250 9.99 -19.41 15.18
C GLY A 250 9.69 -20.85 15.57
N GLN A 251 8.42 -21.19 15.69
CA GLN A 251 7.99 -22.57 15.90
C GLN A 251 7.70 -23.22 14.55
N VAL A 252 8.48 -24.25 14.21
CA VAL A 252 8.24 -25.05 13.01
C VAL A 252 7.54 -26.35 13.34
N SER A 253 6.47 -26.64 12.60
CA SER A 253 5.78 -27.93 12.66
C SER A 253 6.53 -28.96 11.83
N LEU A 254 6.97 -30.05 12.45
CA LEU A 254 7.63 -31.19 11.81
C LEU A 254 6.66 -32.37 11.62
N GLY A 255 5.36 -32.16 11.82
CA GLY A 255 4.30 -33.16 11.75
C GLY A 255 3.20 -32.95 12.80
N PRO A 256 2.14 -33.78 12.81
CA PRO A 256 0.90 -33.54 13.57
C PRO A 256 1.05 -33.45 15.11
N GLN A 257 2.19 -33.83 15.68
CA GLN A 257 2.44 -33.76 17.14
C GLN A 257 3.83 -33.22 17.50
N ARG A 258 4.59 -32.67 16.55
CA ARG A 258 5.97 -32.23 16.83
C ARG A 258 6.20 -30.82 16.34
N THR A 259 6.38 -29.91 17.29
CA THR A 259 6.86 -28.55 17.04
C THR A 259 8.29 -28.42 17.55
N LYS A 260 9.11 -27.69 16.80
CA LYS A 260 10.46 -27.36 17.21
C LYS A 260 10.68 -25.86 17.14
N ASN A 261 11.19 -25.30 18.23
CA ASN A 261 11.63 -23.91 18.25
C ASN A 261 12.97 -23.80 17.51
N LEU A 262 12.99 -23.02 16.43
CA LEU A 262 14.21 -22.71 15.69
C LEU A 262 15.01 -21.58 16.35
N GLY A 263 14.45 -20.89 17.34
CA GLY A 263 14.99 -19.64 17.86
C GLY A 263 14.53 -18.44 17.03
N PRO A 264 15.24 -17.30 17.12
CA PRO A 264 14.86 -16.10 16.39
C PRO A 264 15.14 -16.26 14.88
N ILE A 265 14.19 -15.87 14.04
CA ILE A 265 14.39 -15.73 12.60
C ILE A 265 14.46 -14.25 12.27
N ARG A 266 15.50 -13.82 11.57
CA ARG A 266 15.74 -12.42 11.22
C ARG A 266 15.92 -12.26 9.73
N LEU A 267 15.23 -11.30 9.14
CA LEU A 267 15.40 -10.88 7.76
C LEU A 267 15.81 -9.41 7.75
N ASN A 268 16.90 -9.11 7.06
CA ASN A 268 17.33 -7.77 6.69
C ASN A 268 17.35 -7.68 5.16
N ALA A 269 16.59 -6.75 4.62
CA ALA A 269 16.42 -6.57 3.20
C ALA A 269 16.27 -5.09 2.81
N ALA A 270 16.36 -4.82 1.51
CA ALA A 270 15.93 -3.57 0.91
C ALA A 270 15.11 -3.90 -0.34
N ALA A 271 14.06 -3.14 -0.59
CA ALA A 271 13.21 -3.32 -1.76
C ALA A 271 13.06 -2.00 -2.52
N SER A 272 12.88 -2.07 -3.83
CA SER A 272 12.59 -0.90 -4.66
C SER A 272 11.77 -1.28 -5.88
N ALA A 273 10.95 -0.35 -6.37
CA ALA A 273 10.24 -0.47 -7.64
C ALA A 273 9.99 0.92 -8.23
N THR A 274 9.58 1.00 -9.50
CA THR A 274 8.94 2.23 -9.99
C THR A 274 7.57 2.40 -9.34
N LEU A 275 7.05 3.62 -9.35
CA LEU A 275 5.75 3.92 -8.73
C LEU A 275 4.57 3.22 -9.44
N GLU A 276 4.72 3.01 -10.75
CA GLU A 276 3.81 2.19 -11.58
C GLU A 276 3.92 0.69 -11.29
N GLY A 277 4.82 0.29 -10.40
CA GLY A 277 5.02 -1.11 -10.05
C GLY A 277 5.91 -1.89 -11.03
N ARG A 278 6.76 -1.23 -11.81
CA ARG A 278 7.69 -1.91 -12.71
C ARG A 278 9.05 -2.10 -12.06
N GLU A 279 9.81 -3.03 -12.60
CA GLU A 279 11.20 -3.30 -12.22
C GLU A 279 11.40 -3.53 -10.70
N PRO A 280 10.60 -4.39 -10.05
CA PRO A 280 10.81 -4.65 -8.64
C PRO A 280 12.18 -5.30 -8.41
N ARG A 281 12.84 -4.83 -7.36
CA ARG A 281 14.11 -5.37 -6.85
C ARG A 281 13.98 -5.64 -5.37
N LEU A 282 14.48 -6.79 -4.93
CA LEU A 282 14.62 -7.15 -3.53
C LEU A 282 16.06 -7.59 -3.30
N GLU A 283 16.77 -6.85 -2.46
CA GLU A 283 18.08 -7.23 -1.95
C GLU A 283 17.91 -7.85 -0.56
N VAL A 284 18.22 -9.13 -0.44
CA VAL A 284 18.30 -9.84 0.85
C VAL A 284 19.72 -9.66 1.39
N ARG A 285 19.89 -8.74 2.33
CA ARG A 285 21.19 -8.44 2.96
C ARG A 285 21.57 -9.46 4.03
N GLY A 286 20.58 -10.13 4.60
CA GLY A 286 20.79 -11.24 5.51
C GLY A 286 19.47 -11.87 5.94
N LEU A 287 19.34 -13.17 5.73
CA LEU A 287 18.30 -14.00 6.32
C LEU A 287 18.99 -14.98 7.26
N ASP A 288 18.66 -14.91 8.55
CA ASP A 288 19.14 -15.82 9.59
C ASP A 288 17.95 -16.60 10.15
N ILE A 289 17.97 -17.92 9.97
CA ILE A 289 16.97 -18.84 10.53
C ILE A 289 17.59 -19.52 11.74
N GLY A 290 17.51 -18.91 12.92
CA GLY A 290 17.91 -19.57 14.17
C GLY A 290 19.40 -19.97 14.26
N GLY A 291 20.27 -19.34 13.47
CA GLY A 291 21.66 -19.76 13.28
C GLY A 291 21.82 -21.12 12.59
N LEU A 292 20.77 -21.65 11.98
CA LEU A 292 20.77 -22.88 11.18
C LEU A 292 21.14 -22.59 9.73
N LEU A 293 20.70 -21.45 9.22
CA LEU A 293 20.80 -21.09 7.83
C LEU A 293 20.99 -19.58 7.72
N LEU A 294 22.00 -19.18 6.96
CA LEU A 294 22.28 -17.80 6.60
C LEU A 294 22.12 -17.66 5.08
N ALA A 295 21.36 -16.69 4.61
CA ALA A 295 21.22 -16.43 3.19
C ALA A 295 21.34 -14.94 2.85
N ARG A 296 21.88 -14.64 1.68
CA ARG A 296 21.99 -13.32 1.07
C ARG A 296 21.78 -13.41 -0.42
N GLY A 297 21.32 -12.34 -1.04
CA GLY A 297 21.26 -12.29 -2.49
C GLY A 297 20.30 -11.24 -3.00
N GLN A 298 19.96 -11.36 -4.27
CA GLN A 298 19.18 -10.35 -4.96
C GLN A 298 18.17 -11.01 -5.89
N LEU A 299 16.98 -10.46 -5.91
CA LEU A 299 15.89 -10.84 -6.80
C LEU A 299 15.45 -9.61 -7.58
N GLY A 300 15.18 -9.78 -8.87
CA GLY A 300 14.67 -8.72 -9.73
C GLY A 300 13.94 -9.26 -10.95
N GLY A 301 13.16 -8.42 -11.60
CA GLY A 301 12.42 -8.79 -12.81
C GLY A 301 11.67 -7.59 -13.37
N ALA A 302 10.95 -7.77 -14.47
CA ALA A 302 10.10 -6.72 -15.03
C ALA A 302 8.86 -6.47 -14.14
N THR A 303 8.36 -7.53 -13.50
CA THR A 303 7.20 -7.52 -12.59
C THR A 303 7.47 -8.41 -11.36
N LEU A 304 6.62 -8.33 -10.32
CA LEU A 304 6.74 -9.16 -9.11
C LEU A 304 6.67 -10.67 -9.44
N GLU A 305 5.85 -11.03 -10.43
CA GLU A 305 5.58 -12.42 -10.84
C GLU A 305 6.76 -13.02 -11.64
N GLU A 306 7.51 -12.15 -12.31
CA GLU A 306 8.68 -12.49 -13.12
C GLU A 306 9.99 -12.28 -12.36
N MET A 307 9.94 -12.00 -11.06
CA MET A 307 11.14 -11.89 -10.25
C MET A 307 11.91 -13.20 -10.26
N SER A 308 13.20 -13.08 -10.54
CA SER A 308 14.15 -14.16 -10.49
C SER A 308 15.46 -13.66 -9.90
N GLY A 309 16.29 -14.58 -9.46
CA GLY A 309 17.60 -14.22 -8.93
C GLY A 309 18.23 -15.35 -8.14
N THR A 310 19.23 -14.98 -7.36
CA THR A 310 20.08 -15.93 -6.64
C THR A 310 20.15 -15.56 -5.18
N LEU A 311 20.00 -16.57 -4.32
CA LEU A 311 20.25 -16.48 -2.89
C LEU A 311 21.40 -17.44 -2.57
N ASP A 312 22.55 -16.86 -2.26
CA ASP A 312 23.70 -17.58 -1.76
C ASP A 312 23.55 -17.74 -0.25
N GLY A 313 23.88 -18.91 0.28
CA GLY A 313 23.78 -19.12 1.70
C GLY A 313 24.71 -20.19 2.23
N GLU A 314 24.68 -20.30 3.54
CA GLU A 314 25.54 -21.17 4.31
C GLU A 314 24.73 -21.78 5.45
N ILE A 315 24.93 -23.07 5.67
CA ILE A 315 24.60 -23.75 6.92
C ILE A 315 25.88 -23.68 7.77
N PRO A 316 25.98 -22.79 8.77
CA PRO A 316 27.25 -22.57 9.46
C PRO A 316 27.67 -23.76 10.33
N ARG A 317 26.69 -24.55 10.78
CA ARG A 317 26.86 -25.71 11.66
C ARG A 317 25.85 -26.80 11.30
N ILE A 318 26.26 -27.75 10.45
CA ILE A 318 25.37 -28.85 10.00
C ILE A 318 24.88 -29.68 11.19
N GLU A 319 25.66 -29.75 12.27
CA GLU A 319 25.29 -30.43 13.52
C GLU A 319 23.98 -29.86 14.08
N ARG A 320 23.78 -28.53 14.00
CA ARG A 320 22.57 -27.87 14.48
C ARG A 320 21.35 -28.21 13.62
N VAL A 321 21.54 -28.23 12.29
CA VAL A 321 20.49 -28.63 11.34
C VAL A 321 20.08 -30.07 11.57
N LYS A 322 21.04 -30.96 11.87
CA LYS A 322 20.75 -32.35 12.23
C LYS A 322 19.86 -32.46 13.47
N THR A 323 19.97 -31.54 14.44
CA THR A 323 19.02 -31.58 15.57
C THR A 323 17.58 -31.35 15.12
N VAL A 324 17.35 -30.57 14.06
CA VAL A 324 16.02 -30.26 13.53
C VAL A 324 15.53 -31.34 12.57
N LEU A 325 16.38 -31.78 11.64
CA LEU A 325 16.03 -32.76 10.61
C LEU A 325 16.20 -34.22 11.05
N GLY A 326 17.00 -34.50 12.08
CA GLY A 326 17.29 -35.85 12.59
C GLY A 326 16.06 -36.74 12.78
N PRO A 327 14.94 -36.24 13.34
CA PRO A 327 13.70 -37.01 13.47
C PRO A 327 13.01 -37.39 12.14
N LEU A 328 13.35 -36.71 11.05
CA LEU A 328 12.82 -36.94 9.70
C LEU A 328 13.78 -37.76 8.82
N LEU A 329 15.03 -37.93 9.27
CA LEU A 329 16.04 -38.68 8.53
C LEU A 329 15.86 -40.19 8.75
N PRO A 330 16.04 -41.03 7.71
CA PRO A 330 16.16 -42.47 7.86
C PRO A 330 17.24 -42.84 8.89
N ASN A 331 17.04 -43.93 9.66
CA ASN A 331 17.95 -44.35 10.74
C ASN A 331 19.43 -44.43 10.32
N ARG A 332 19.71 -44.77 9.05
CA ARG A 332 21.08 -44.80 8.51
C ARG A 332 21.76 -43.43 8.44
N LEU A 333 21.00 -42.37 8.19
CA LEU A 333 21.48 -40.98 8.12
C LEU A 333 21.45 -40.28 9.48
N ALA A 334 20.51 -40.66 10.36
CA ALA A 334 20.46 -40.15 11.73
C ALA A 334 21.73 -40.50 12.54
N GLY A 335 22.39 -41.62 12.23
CA GLY A 335 23.64 -42.03 12.87
C GLY A 335 24.92 -41.34 12.37
N MET A 336 24.89 -40.63 11.23
CA MET A 336 26.11 -40.03 10.66
C MET A 336 26.54 -38.77 11.42
N ASP A 337 27.82 -38.69 11.82
CA ASP A 337 28.40 -37.49 12.43
C ASP A 337 28.72 -36.47 11.32
N LEU A 338 27.81 -35.50 11.12
CA LEU A 338 27.97 -34.45 10.13
C LEU A 338 28.51 -33.21 10.82
N LYS A 339 29.74 -32.80 10.47
CA LYS A 339 30.40 -31.64 11.06
C LYS A 339 30.85 -30.61 10.02
N GLY A 340 30.90 -29.34 10.42
CA GLY A 340 31.38 -28.23 9.61
C GLY A 340 30.27 -27.38 8.99
N SER A 341 30.64 -26.53 8.03
CA SER A 341 29.71 -25.68 7.29
C SER A 341 29.41 -26.23 5.89
N LEU A 342 28.19 -25.98 5.41
CA LEU A 342 27.77 -26.35 4.06
C LEU A 342 27.33 -25.09 3.29
N PRO A 343 28.09 -24.64 2.29
CA PRO A 343 27.63 -23.60 1.38
C PRO A 343 26.55 -24.18 0.45
N TYR A 344 25.58 -23.35 0.09
CA TYR A 344 24.58 -23.68 -0.92
C TYR A 344 24.26 -22.43 -1.75
N ARG A 345 23.71 -22.63 -2.94
CA ARG A 345 23.22 -21.54 -3.80
C ARG A 345 21.83 -21.90 -4.28
N PHE A 346 20.83 -21.14 -3.86
CA PHE A 346 19.48 -21.27 -4.41
C PHE A 346 19.30 -20.34 -5.59
N ARG A 347 18.76 -20.88 -6.68
CA ARG A 347 18.26 -20.07 -7.79
C ARG A 347 16.74 -20.06 -7.78
N LEU A 348 16.19 -18.86 -7.72
CA LEU A 348 14.75 -18.64 -7.79
C LEU A 348 14.43 -18.21 -9.22
N THR A 349 13.64 -19.03 -9.91
CA THR A 349 13.17 -18.73 -11.28
C THR A 349 11.75 -18.20 -11.24
N ALA A 350 11.40 -17.37 -12.23
CA ALA A 350 10.05 -16.88 -12.42
C ALA A 350 9.06 -18.06 -12.42
N ARG A 351 7.87 -17.88 -11.81
CA ARG A 351 6.85 -18.92 -11.53
C ARG A 351 7.09 -19.82 -10.31
N GLY A 352 8.04 -19.47 -9.43
CA GLY A 352 8.17 -20.11 -8.12
C GLY A 352 8.81 -21.49 -8.12
N THR A 353 9.41 -21.90 -9.24
CA THR A 353 10.28 -23.07 -9.27
C THR A 353 11.64 -22.70 -8.66
N ALA A 354 11.95 -23.29 -7.51
CA ALA A 354 13.24 -23.18 -6.86
C ALA A 354 14.10 -24.40 -7.22
N SER A 355 15.35 -24.17 -7.61
CA SER A 355 16.36 -25.22 -7.77
C SER A 355 17.52 -24.95 -6.81
N VAL A 356 17.98 -26.01 -6.15
CA VAL A 356 19.10 -26.01 -5.20
C VAL A 356 20.37 -26.47 -5.90
#